data_AF-A0A2I0IIA3-F1
#
_entry.id   AF-A0A2I0IIA3-F1
#
_cell.length_a   1.000
_cell.length_b   1.000
_cell.length_c   1.000
_cell.angle_alpha   90.00
_cell.angle_beta   90.00
_cell.angle_gamma   90.00
#
_symmetry.space_group_name_H-M   'P 1'
#
loop_
_entity.id
_entity.type
_entity.pdbx_description
1 polymer ?
#
loop_
_entity_poly.entity_id
_entity_poly.type
_entity_poly.pdbx_seq_one_letter_code
_entity_poly.pdbx_strand_id
1 'polypeptide(L)'
;MAPSFFLLLFLAGSLLSQCLSFSAAEPNNVKTYIVHMKHHDKPSSFATHHDWYAASLRSLTTSTTEADDRAGHDSSSPLLYTYTDAYHGFAASLTPDQAESLRRSDSVLGVYEDTVYSLHTTRTPEFLGISKDLGLWDPRSDQGQNPVRAAGDVIIGVLDTGVWPESKSFDDTGMAAIPARWRGECEAGPDFSPKLCNRKLIGARYFSKGYHMATGGSFLKKPKEAESPRDQDGHGTHTASTAAGSLVANASLLGYASGTARGMATHARVASYKVCWKTGCFGSDILAGMDRAIADGVDVLSMSLGGGSAQYYRDTIAIGAFTAMERGILVSCSAGNSGPARASLANVAPWIMTVGAGTLDRDFPAYVVLGDKSRFTGVSLYSGPGMGDKAVGLVYSKGSNSSSNLCLPGSLDHDQVKGKVVLCDRGVNARVEKGAVVRDAGGVGMIMANLAANGEELVADSHLLPAVAVGWKMGDQIRKYATSNPNPTAVLSFGGTVLNVRPSPVVAAFSSRGPNL
;
A
#
# COMPACT_ATOMS: atom_id res chain seq x y z
N MET A 1 -55.70 27.79 41.65
CA MET A 1 -54.73 26.69 41.75
C MET A 1 -54.03 26.56 40.41
N ALA A 2 -52.85 27.17 40.33
CA ALA A 2 -52.06 27.32 39.14
C ALA A 2 -50.74 26.54 39.29
N PRO A 3 -50.64 25.32 38.71
CA PRO A 3 -49.31 24.75 38.46
C PRO A 3 -49.09 24.24 37.03
N SER A 4 -50.12 24.08 36.18
CA SER A 4 -49.94 23.46 34.85
C SER A 4 -49.54 24.43 33.73
N PHE A 5 -49.75 25.75 33.87
CA PHE A 5 -49.39 26.71 32.82
C PHE A 5 -47.91 27.12 32.87
N PHE A 6 -47.27 27.04 34.04
CA PHE A 6 -45.85 27.39 34.20
C PHE A 6 -44.91 26.31 33.66
N LEU A 7 -45.33 25.04 33.66
CA LEU A 7 -44.50 23.93 33.18
C LEU A 7 -44.39 23.90 31.65
N LEU A 8 -45.46 24.30 30.93
CA LEU A 8 -45.43 24.40 29.46
C LEU A 8 -44.59 25.58 28.95
N LEU A 9 -44.55 26.70 29.67
CA LEU A 9 -43.67 27.82 29.33
C LEU A 9 -42.19 27.52 29.61
N PHE A 10 -41.87 26.73 30.64
CA PHE A 10 -40.50 26.28 30.89
C PHE A 10 -40.01 25.23 29.87
N LEU A 11 -40.89 24.35 29.38
CA LEU A 11 -40.58 23.39 28.32
C LEU A 11 -40.43 24.07 26.94
N ALA A 12 -41.24 25.09 26.63
CA ALA A 12 -41.08 25.87 25.40
C ALA A 12 -39.82 26.77 25.43
N GLY A 13 -39.48 27.34 26.60
CA GLY A 13 -38.26 28.14 26.78
C GLY A 13 -36.97 27.33 26.74
N SER A 14 -36.99 26.07 27.18
CA SER A 14 -35.83 25.16 27.11
C SER A 14 -35.64 24.54 25.71
N LEU A 15 -36.71 24.43 24.91
CA LEU A 15 -36.63 24.05 23.49
C LEU A 15 -36.18 25.21 22.58
N LEU A 16 -36.46 26.48 22.93
CA LEU A 16 -35.93 27.65 22.21
C LEU A 16 -34.51 28.07 22.64
N SER A 17 -34.05 27.64 23.82
CA SER A 17 -32.65 27.87 24.26
C SER A 17 -31.64 26.86 23.68
N GLN A 18 -32.12 25.81 22.99
CA GLN A 18 -31.27 24.87 22.24
C GLN A 18 -31.18 25.18 20.73
N CYS A 19 -31.75 26.30 20.27
CA CYS A 19 -31.60 26.79 18.88
C CYS A 19 -30.62 27.96 18.72
N LEU A 20 -29.81 28.25 19.75
CA LEU A 20 -28.67 29.17 19.68
C LEU A 20 -27.40 28.46 20.13
N SER A 21 -27.13 27.29 19.56
CA SER A 21 -25.75 26.84 19.42
C SER A 21 -25.10 27.78 18.41
N PHE A 22 -24.24 28.66 18.90
CA PHE A 22 -23.21 29.32 18.13
C PHE A 22 -22.77 28.39 16.98
N SER A 23 -22.93 28.84 15.73
CA SER A 23 -21.94 28.49 14.70
C SER A 23 -20.62 29.08 15.17
N ALA A 24 -19.96 28.40 16.10
CA ALA A 24 -18.54 28.48 16.21
C ALA A 24 -18.03 27.96 14.87
N ALA A 25 -17.58 28.88 14.01
CA ALA A 25 -16.81 28.52 12.84
C ALA A 25 -15.73 27.54 13.31
N GLU A 26 -15.79 26.30 12.82
CA GLU A 26 -14.69 25.37 13.04
C GLU A 26 -13.40 26.04 12.56
N PRO A 27 -12.27 25.84 13.27
CA PRO A 27 -11.00 26.37 12.80
C PRO A 27 -10.75 25.82 11.39
N ASN A 28 -10.53 26.73 10.43
CA ASN A 28 -10.25 26.48 9.02
C ASN A 28 -9.60 25.11 8.77
N ASN A 29 -10.40 24.10 8.40
CA ASN A 29 -9.90 22.75 8.17
C ASN A 29 -9.23 22.69 6.79
N VAL A 30 -7.96 23.07 6.75
CA VAL A 30 -7.14 23.13 5.54
C VAL A 30 -6.88 21.70 5.04
N LYS A 31 -7.12 21.46 3.74
CA LYS A 31 -6.87 20.17 3.07
C LYS A 31 -5.98 20.34 1.86
N THR A 32 -5.33 19.27 1.42
CA THR A 32 -4.59 19.25 0.15
C THR A 32 -5.55 19.08 -1.03
N TYR A 33 -5.45 19.96 -2.01
CA TYR A 33 -6.18 19.89 -3.27
C TYR A 33 -5.22 19.90 -4.46
N ILE A 34 -5.60 19.21 -5.52
CA ILE A 34 -4.93 19.19 -6.81
C ILE A 34 -5.78 20.01 -7.79
N VAL A 35 -5.18 21.04 -8.38
CA VAL A 35 -5.84 22.04 -9.23
C VAL A 35 -5.38 21.84 -10.67
N HIS A 36 -6.32 21.55 -11.56
CA HIS A 36 -6.09 21.49 -13.00
C HIS A 36 -6.18 22.89 -13.58
N MET A 37 -5.17 23.32 -14.32
CA MET A 37 -5.11 24.64 -14.94
C MET A 37 -5.23 24.54 -16.46
N LYS A 38 -5.80 25.55 -17.09
CA LYS A 38 -5.71 25.74 -18.55
C LYS A 38 -4.27 26.09 -18.92
N HIS A 39 -3.45 25.07 -19.14
CA HIS A 39 -2.00 25.20 -19.33
C HIS A 39 -1.61 26.26 -20.37
N HIS A 40 -2.31 26.28 -21.50
CA HIS A 40 -2.00 27.15 -22.62
C HIS A 40 -2.41 28.61 -22.39
N ASP A 41 -3.24 28.88 -21.38
CA ASP A 41 -3.72 30.22 -21.05
C ASP A 41 -2.74 30.97 -20.12
N LYS A 42 -1.53 30.44 -19.89
CA LYS A 42 -0.52 31.09 -19.06
C LYS A 42 -0.25 32.51 -19.58
N PRO A 43 -0.51 33.56 -18.79
CA PRO A 43 -0.22 34.92 -19.21
C PRO A 43 1.27 35.09 -19.53
N SER A 44 1.57 35.88 -20.56
CA SER A 44 2.95 36.19 -20.96
C SER A 44 3.73 36.97 -19.89
N SER A 45 3.03 37.58 -18.93
CA SER A 45 3.61 38.28 -17.78
C SER A 45 4.32 37.35 -16.78
N PHE A 46 4.10 36.04 -16.85
CA PHE A 46 4.77 35.06 -15.99
C PHE A 46 5.84 34.29 -16.76
N ALA A 47 7.05 34.17 -16.19
CA ALA A 47 8.16 33.47 -16.81
C ALA A 47 7.88 31.95 -16.92
N THR A 48 7.38 31.34 -15.84
CA THR A 48 7.04 29.91 -15.79
C THR A 48 5.60 29.68 -15.34
N HIS A 49 5.05 28.48 -15.61
CA HIS A 49 3.75 28.07 -15.05
C HIS A 49 3.76 28.03 -13.52
N HIS A 50 4.88 27.65 -12.92
CA HIS A 50 5.07 27.71 -11.47
C HIS A 50 4.88 29.13 -10.92
N ASP A 51 5.46 30.15 -11.57
CA ASP A 51 5.32 31.55 -11.14
C ASP A 51 3.88 32.03 -11.24
N TRP A 52 3.19 31.65 -12.32
CA TRP A 52 1.78 31.96 -12.52
C TRP A 52 0.90 31.32 -11.44
N TYR A 53 1.10 30.04 -11.14
CA TYR A 53 0.33 29.30 -10.14
C TYR A 53 0.60 29.82 -8.72
N ALA A 54 1.86 30.09 -8.38
CA ALA A 54 2.24 30.69 -7.11
C ALA A 54 1.60 32.07 -6.90
N ALA A 55 1.58 32.91 -7.95
CA ALA A 55 0.92 34.22 -7.89
C ALA A 55 -0.61 34.10 -7.74
N SER A 56 -1.23 33.16 -8.45
CA SER A 56 -2.68 32.89 -8.36
C SER A 56 -3.10 32.45 -6.96
N LEU A 57 -2.27 31.66 -6.29
CA LEU A 57 -2.51 31.26 -4.89
C LEU A 57 -2.35 32.42 -3.89
N ARG A 58 -1.35 33.30 -4.11
CA ARG A 58 -1.15 34.48 -3.25
C ARG A 58 -2.33 35.44 -3.29
N SER A 59 -3.01 35.59 -4.43
CA SER A 59 -4.18 36.47 -4.53
C SER A 59 -5.37 35.97 -3.72
N LEU A 60 -5.50 34.65 -3.52
CA LEU A 60 -6.57 34.04 -2.72
C LEU A 60 -6.36 34.25 -1.22
N THR A 61 -5.10 34.32 -0.77
CA THR A 61 -4.76 34.64 0.63
C THR A 61 -4.99 36.11 0.97
N THR A 62 -4.76 37.03 0.02
CA THR A 62 -4.99 38.47 0.24
C THR A 62 -6.46 38.87 0.28
N SER A 63 -7.38 38.08 -0.32
CA SER A 63 -8.82 38.35 -0.25
C SER A 63 -9.47 37.99 1.08
N THR A 64 -8.76 37.26 1.96
CA THR A 64 -9.28 36.77 3.26
C THR A 64 -8.68 37.49 4.47
N THR A 65 -7.70 38.38 4.29
CA THR A 65 -7.01 39.10 5.38
C THR A 65 -7.47 40.55 5.48
N GLU A 66 -8.72 40.78 5.86
CA GLU A 66 -9.13 42.03 6.54
C GLU A 66 -9.68 41.76 7.95
N ALA A 67 -9.67 40.50 8.41
CA ALA A 67 -10.00 40.15 9.78
C ALA A 67 -8.97 39.15 10.33
N ASP A 68 -8.37 39.52 11.45
CA ASP A 68 -7.59 38.69 12.38
C ASP A 68 -6.05 38.72 12.28
N ASP A 69 -5.50 39.86 12.67
CA ASP A 69 -4.07 40.16 12.84
C ASP A 69 -3.48 39.57 14.16
N ARG A 70 -3.87 38.35 14.56
CA ARG A 70 -3.37 37.71 15.79
C ARG A 70 -3.20 36.18 15.70
N ALA A 71 -2.38 35.70 14.77
CA ALA A 71 -1.68 34.44 14.97
C ALA A 71 -0.39 34.42 14.13
N GLY A 72 0.76 34.53 14.78
CA GLY A 72 2.04 34.22 14.14
C GLY A 72 2.09 32.74 13.79
N HIS A 73 1.91 32.41 12.51
CA HIS A 73 2.14 31.08 11.99
C HIS A 73 3.03 31.14 10.74
N ASP A 74 3.99 30.22 10.73
CA ASP A 74 5.13 30.12 9.83
C ASP A 74 4.68 30.16 8.35
N SER A 75 5.33 31.02 7.56
CA SER A 75 5.00 31.31 6.16
C SER A 75 5.42 30.18 5.21
N SER A 76 4.83 29.00 5.37
CA SER A 76 4.93 27.94 4.35
C SER A 76 4.06 28.34 3.15
N SER A 77 4.66 28.33 1.96
CA SER A 77 3.92 28.62 0.72
C SER A 77 2.78 27.61 0.57
N PRO A 78 1.53 28.04 0.31
CA PRO A 78 0.40 27.12 0.13
C PRO A 78 0.55 26.21 -1.10
N LEU A 79 1.46 26.55 -2.02
CA LEU A 79 1.84 25.75 -3.18
C LEU A 79 2.80 24.61 -2.79
N LEU A 80 2.42 23.35 -3.06
CA LEU A 80 3.22 22.16 -2.78
C LEU A 80 4.06 21.75 -3.99
N TYR A 81 3.38 21.48 -5.11
CA TYR A 81 4.00 21.02 -6.35
C TYR A 81 3.37 21.72 -7.54
N THR A 82 4.16 21.93 -8.58
CA THR A 82 3.68 22.28 -9.92
C THR A 82 3.96 21.10 -10.83
N TYR A 83 2.95 20.70 -11.58
CA TYR A 83 3.01 19.62 -12.55
C TYR A 83 3.08 20.25 -13.95
N THR A 84 4.01 19.78 -14.79
CA THR A 84 4.17 20.30 -16.16
C THR A 84 4.02 19.23 -17.22
N ASP A 85 4.40 17.99 -16.92
CA ASP A 85 4.41 16.87 -17.85
C ASP A 85 3.22 15.94 -17.60
N ALA A 86 3.10 15.32 -16.42
CA ALA A 86 2.04 14.36 -16.10
C ALA A 86 0.66 15.00 -15.92
N TYR A 87 0.61 16.27 -15.56
CA TYR A 87 -0.61 17.05 -15.38
C TYR A 87 -0.27 18.52 -15.53
N HIS A 88 -1.20 19.33 -16.01
CA HIS A 88 -0.96 20.76 -16.12
C HIS A 88 -1.64 21.52 -14.99
N GLY A 89 -0.92 21.73 -13.90
CA GLY A 89 -1.54 22.31 -12.72
C GLY A 89 -0.65 22.26 -11.51
N PHE A 90 -1.26 22.27 -10.32
CA PHE A 90 -0.52 22.29 -9.07
C PHE A 90 -1.26 21.62 -7.93
N ALA A 91 -0.54 21.17 -6.91
CA ALA A 91 -1.11 20.80 -5.63
C ALA A 91 -0.89 21.92 -4.61
N ALA A 92 -1.93 22.25 -3.86
CA ALA A 92 -1.88 23.28 -2.85
C ALA A 92 -2.68 22.89 -1.60
N SER A 93 -2.24 23.42 -0.47
CA SER A 93 -2.94 23.36 0.80
C SER A 93 -3.95 24.51 0.87
N LEU A 94 -5.25 24.21 0.87
CA LEU A 94 -6.33 25.20 0.76
C LEU A 94 -7.43 24.95 1.79
N THR A 95 -8.11 26.01 2.22
CA THR A 95 -9.42 25.88 2.88
C THR A 95 -10.48 25.45 1.86
N PRO A 96 -11.60 24.84 2.30
CA PRO A 96 -12.73 24.54 1.42
C PRO A 96 -13.22 25.77 0.62
N ASP A 97 -13.23 26.95 1.24
CA ASP A 97 -13.64 28.21 0.59
C ASP A 97 -12.65 28.67 -0.49
N GLN A 98 -11.35 28.51 -0.24
CA GLN A 98 -10.29 28.80 -1.23
C GLN A 98 -10.37 27.83 -2.41
N ALA A 99 -10.61 26.53 -2.15
CA ALA A 99 -10.82 25.53 -3.18
C ALA A 99 -12.07 25.86 -4.02
N GLU A 100 -13.15 26.34 -3.40
CA GLU A 100 -14.37 26.74 -4.10
C GLU A 100 -14.19 28.04 -4.91
N SER A 101 -13.38 28.98 -4.41
CA SER A 101 -12.98 30.17 -5.17
C SER A 101 -12.20 29.80 -6.44
N LEU A 102 -11.26 28.86 -6.34
CA LEU A 102 -10.53 28.34 -7.50
C LEU A 102 -11.44 27.64 -8.51
N ARG A 103 -12.45 26.88 -8.06
CA ARG A 103 -13.43 26.25 -8.99
C ARG A 103 -14.19 27.25 -9.84
N ARG A 104 -14.35 28.49 -9.38
CA ARG A 104 -15.01 29.58 -10.11
C ARG A 104 -14.07 30.38 -11.01
N SER A 105 -12.77 30.08 -11.00
CA SER A 105 -11.80 30.78 -11.85
C SER A 105 -11.83 30.24 -13.28
N ASP A 106 -11.90 31.14 -14.27
CA ASP A 106 -11.86 30.78 -15.69
C ASP A 106 -10.55 30.09 -16.12
N SER A 107 -9.47 30.25 -15.34
CA SER A 107 -8.17 29.61 -15.60
C SER A 107 -8.06 28.18 -15.05
N VAL A 108 -9.05 27.74 -14.26
CA VAL A 108 -9.06 26.44 -13.58
C VAL A 108 -10.03 25.50 -14.29
N LEU A 109 -9.56 24.33 -14.67
CA LEU A 109 -10.38 23.26 -15.26
C LEU A 109 -11.03 22.38 -14.19
N GLY A 110 -10.43 22.28 -13.01
CA GLY A 110 -10.98 21.49 -11.91
C GLY A 110 -10.13 21.52 -10.63
N VAL A 111 -10.76 21.18 -9.51
CA VAL A 111 -10.15 21.16 -8.17
C VAL A 111 -10.59 19.90 -7.43
N TYR A 112 -9.63 19.04 -7.07
CA TYR A 112 -9.87 17.71 -6.51
C TYR A 112 -9.18 17.57 -5.15
N GLU A 113 -9.87 17.00 -4.16
CA GLU A 113 -9.27 16.70 -2.85
C GLU A 113 -8.30 15.51 -2.98
N ASP A 114 -7.15 15.59 -2.32
CA ASP A 114 -6.10 14.57 -2.39
C ASP A 114 -6.54 13.24 -1.76
N THR A 115 -6.21 12.10 -2.40
CA THR A 115 -6.69 10.76 -2.01
C THR A 115 -5.53 9.84 -1.59
N VAL A 116 -5.77 8.92 -0.65
CA VAL A 116 -4.76 7.98 -0.11
C VAL A 116 -4.83 6.60 -0.79
N TYR A 117 -3.69 6.04 -1.21
CA TYR A 117 -3.57 4.74 -1.93
C TYR A 117 -2.84 3.64 -1.11
N SER A 118 -3.03 2.35 -1.45
CA SER A 118 -2.51 1.14 -0.72
C SER A 118 -1.69 0.14 -1.58
N LEU A 119 -0.86 -0.74 -0.96
CA LEU A 119 0.28 -1.49 -1.53
C LEU A 119 0.04 -3.01 -1.88
N HIS A 120 0.56 -3.59 -3.01
CA HIS A 120 0.38 -5.02 -3.49
C HIS A 120 1.64 -5.86 -4.00
N THR A 121 1.64 -7.23 -3.95
CA THR A 121 2.85 -8.13 -4.08
C THR A 121 2.80 -9.39 -5.03
N THR A 122 3.99 -9.92 -5.48
CA THR A 122 4.51 -11.35 -5.52
C THR A 122 5.19 -11.95 -6.80
N ARG A 123 5.95 -13.07 -6.58
CA ARG A 123 6.83 -13.97 -7.41
C ARG A 123 6.23 -14.52 -8.71
N THR A 124 7.06 -14.74 -9.76
CA THR A 124 6.50 -15.07 -11.09
C THR A 124 7.38 -15.84 -12.11
N PRO A 125 8.72 -15.69 -12.22
CA PRO A 125 9.40 -16.07 -13.47
C PRO A 125 9.39 -17.56 -13.89
N GLU A 126 9.63 -18.50 -12.97
CA GLU A 126 9.67 -19.95 -13.31
C GLU A 126 8.28 -20.53 -13.58
N PHE A 127 7.30 -20.10 -12.80
CA PHE A 127 5.90 -20.50 -12.96
C PHE A 127 5.35 -20.10 -14.34
N LEU A 128 5.82 -18.98 -14.90
CA LEU A 128 5.46 -18.51 -16.24
C LEU A 128 6.26 -19.17 -17.37
N GLY A 129 7.15 -20.13 -17.10
CA GLY A 129 7.95 -20.82 -18.13
C GLY A 129 9.08 -19.99 -18.75
N ILE A 130 9.39 -18.81 -18.19
CA ILE A 130 10.34 -17.85 -18.77
C ILE A 130 11.80 -18.37 -18.72
N SER A 131 12.08 -19.46 -17.98
CA SER A 131 13.43 -20.03 -17.85
C SER A 131 13.83 -21.06 -18.91
N LYS A 132 12.95 -21.53 -19.81
CA LYS A 132 13.30 -22.60 -20.76
C LYS A 132 12.86 -22.39 -22.20
N ASP A 133 11.72 -21.77 -22.46
CA ASP A 133 11.08 -21.92 -23.78
C ASP A 133 11.09 -20.66 -24.67
N LEU A 134 11.49 -19.50 -24.14
CA LEU A 134 11.43 -18.24 -24.90
C LEU A 134 12.71 -17.88 -25.68
N GLY A 135 13.77 -18.70 -25.65
CA GLY A 135 15.03 -18.40 -26.36
C GLY A 135 15.74 -17.10 -25.92
N LEU A 136 15.17 -16.37 -24.95
CA LEU A 136 15.68 -15.11 -24.40
C LEU A 136 17.03 -15.28 -23.69
N TRP A 137 17.41 -16.52 -23.32
CA TRP A 137 18.61 -16.83 -22.54
C TRP A 137 19.38 -18.04 -23.08
N ASP A 138 19.52 -18.18 -24.41
CA ASP A 138 20.56 -19.08 -24.94
C ASP A 138 21.91 -18.35 -25.01
N PRO A 139 22.89 -18.67 -24.13
CA PRO A 139 24.24 -18.10 -24.20
C PRO A 139 25.01 -18.54 -25.47
N ARG A 140 24.46 -19.43 -26.31
CA ARG A 140 25.04 -19.90 -27.57
C ARG A 140 24.47 -19.21 -28.82
N SER A 141 23.59 -18.23 -28.67
CA SER A 141 23.03 -17.48 -29.81
C SER A 141 24.02 -16.44 -30.35
N ASP A 142 25.03 -16.90 -31.09
CA ASP A 142 26.01 -16.10 -31.84
C ASP A 142 25.41 -15.48 -33.13
N GLN A 143 24.16 -15.00 -33.09
CA GLN A 143 23.55 -14.27 -34.20
C GLN A 143 23.08 -12.88 -33.76
N GLY A 144 24.00 -11.91 -33.78
CA GLY A 144 23.78 -10.50 -34.13
C GLY A 144 22.82 -9.61 -33.34
N GLN A 145 21.87 -10.14 -32.55
CA GLN A 145 20.86 -9.40 -31.79
C GLN A 145 20.56 -10.18 -30.53
N ASN A 146 21.41 -10.02 -29.50
CA ASN A 146 21.21 -10.68 -28.22
C ASN A 146 20.09 -9.94 -27.44
N PRO A 147 18.89 -10.51 -27.26
CA PRO A 147 17.78 -9.81 -26.60
C PRO A 147 18.07 -9.48 -25.13
N VAL A 148 19.06 -10.15 -24.50
CA VAL A 148 19.60 -9.80 -23.18
C VAL A 148 20.26 -8.41 -23.17
N ARG A 149 20.87 -8.00 -24.28
CA ARG A 149 21.42 -6.64 -24.44
C ARG A 149 20.32 -5.61 -24.66
N ALA A 150 19.25 -5.96 -25.39
CA ALA A 150 18.12 -5.06 -25.64
C ALA A 150 17.32 -4.72 -24.35
N ALA A 151 17.17 -5.68 -23.43
CA ALA A 151 16.54 -5.44 -22.13
C ALA A 151 17.46 -4.73 -21.11
N GLY A 152 18.78 -4.71 -21.34
CA GLY A 152 19.77 -4.11 -20.45
C GLY A 152 19.70 -2.58 -20.37
N ASP A 153 19.09 -1.95 -21.38
CA ASP A 153 18.93 -0.51 -21.44
C ASP A 153 17.54 -0.04 -21.02
N VAL A 154 16.58 -0.94 -20.78
CA VAL A 154 15.23 -0.61 -20.29
C VAL A 154 15.29 -0.13 -18.85
N ILE A 155 14.55 0.93 -18.54
CA ILE A 155 14.47 1.58 -17.24
C ILE A 155 13.03 1.45 -16.72
N ILE A 156 12.87 0.73 -15.62
CA ILE A 156 11.60 0.57 -14.93
C ILE A 156 11.54 1.57 -13.78
N GLY A 157 10.62 2.55 -13.90
CA GLY A 157 10.25 3.44 -12.81
C GLY A 157 9.29 2.75 -11.84
N VAL A 158 9.64 2.69 -10.57
CA VAL A 158 8.83 2.06 -9.52
C VAL A 158 8.34 3.16 -8.57
N LEU A 159 7.03 3.39 -8.54
CA LEU A 159 6.40 4.34 -7.61
C LEU A 159 5.82 3.57 -6.44
N ASP A 160 6.43 3.72 -5.27
CA ASP A 160 6.15 2.87 -4.11
C ASP A 160 6.66 3.50 -2.79
N THR A 161 6.97 2.69 -1.75
CA THR A 161 7.51 3.12 -0.44
C THR A 161 9.01 3.42 -0.45
N GLY A 162 9.66 3.38 -1.61
CA GLY A 162 11.09 3.61 -1.79
C GLY A 162 11.85 2.34 -2.12
N VAL A 163 13.16 2.35 -1.86
CA VAL A 163 14.04 1.20 -2.12
C VAL A 163 15.07 0.98 -1.01
N TRP A 164 15.39 -0.28 -0.72
CA TRP A 164 16.53 -0.68 0.11
C TRP A 164 17.74 -1.04 -0.77
N PRO A 165 18.64 -0.08 -1.07
CA PRO A 165 19.67 -0.22 -2.11
C PRO A 165 20.71 -1.30 -1.80
N GLU A 166 20.96 -1.62 -0.54
CA GLU A 166 21.94 -2.63 -0.12
C GLU A 166 21.44 -4.07 -0.36
N SER A 167 20.19 -4.26 -0.80
CA SER A 167 19.68 -5.57 -1.16
C SER A 167 20.48 -6.15 -2.33
N LYS A 168 20.85 -7.44 -2.24
CA LYS A 168 21.55 -8.16 -3.32
C LYS A 168 20.76 -8.17 -4.64
N SER A 169 19.44 -7.97 -4.58
CA SER A 169 18.59 -7.83 -5.77
C SER A 169 18.91 -6.56 -6.59
N PHE A 170 19.68 -5.61 -6.03
CA PHE A 170 20.13 -4.40 -6.74
C PHE A 170 21.65 -4.40 -7.00
N ASP A 171 22.28 -5.58 -6.97
CA ASP A 171 23.64 -5.76 -7.43
C ASP A 171 23.76 -5.48 -8.93
N ASP A 172 24.83 -4.79 -9.33
CA ASP A 172 25.05 -4.33 -10.70
C ASP A 172 26.15 -5.09 -11.45
N THR A 173 26.59 -6.23 -10.89
CA THR A 173 27.65 -7.05 -11.49
C THR A 173 27.26 -7.47 -12.89
N GLY A 174 28.15 -7.21 -13.86
CA GLY A 174 27.92 -7.56 -15.26
C GLY A 174 26.99 -6.60 -16.02
N MET A 175 26.55 -5.50 -15.41
CA MET A 175 25.75 -4.48 -16.11
C MET A 175 26.62 -3.48 -16.88
N ALA A 176 26.15 -3.07 -18.05
CA ALA A 176 26.76 -2.02 -18.85
C ALA A 176 26.61 -0.63 -18.19
N ALA A 177 27.27 0.39 -18.74
CA ALA A 177 27.11 1.78 -18.30
C ALA A 177 25.62 2.20 -18.31
N ILE A 178 25.30 3.22 -17.51
CA ILE A 178 23.95 3.79 -17.48
C ILE A 178 23.67 4.43 -18.85
N PRO A 179 22.49 4.20 -19.46
CA PRO A 179 22.19 4.77 -20.77
C PRO A 179 22.25 6.30 -20.78
N ALA A 180 22.86 6.88 -21.82
CA ALA A 180 23.06 8.33 -21.93
C ALA A 180 21.75 9.15 -21.98
N ARG A 181 20.62 8.51 -22.32
CA ARG A 181 19.30 9.15 -22.33
C ARG A 181 18.72 9.36 -20.94
N TRP A 182 19.23 8.67 -19.92
CA TRP A 182 18.75 8.77 -18.54
C TRP A 182 19.02 10.16 -17.97
N ARG A 183 17.98 10.79 -17.41
CA ARG A 183 18.05 12.15 -16.85
C ARG A 183 17.75 12.22 -15.36
N GLY A 184 17.45 11.09 -14.74
CA GLY A 184 17.19 11.02 -13.30
C GLY A 184 18.46 11.06 -12.47
N GLU A 185 18.27 11.18 -11.17
CA GLU A 185 19.35 11.34 -10.21
C GLU A 185 19.13 10.47 -8.96
N CYS A 186 20.18 10.40 -8.15
CA CYS A 186 20.15 9.76 -6.85
C CYS A 186 20.08 10.84 -5.77
N GLU A 187 18.87 11.12 -5.28
CA GLU A 187 18.62 12.18 -4.31
C GLU A 187 19.22 11.82 -2.94
N ALA A 188 19.92 12.78 -2.34
CA ALA A 188 20.48 12.60 -1.00
C ALA A 188 19.38 12.72 0.06
N GLY A 189 19.47 11.89 1.10
CA GLY A 189 18.65 12.01 2.30
C GLY A 189 19.44 11.64 3.56
N PRO A 190 18.86 11.81 4.76
CA PRO A 190 19.56 11.60 6.03
C PRO A 190 20.19 10.22 6.19
N ASP A 191 19.56 9.19 5.63
CA ASP A 191 19.96 7.78 5.64
C ASP A 191 20.19 7.22 4.22
N PHE A 192 20.37 8.10 3.23
CA PHE A 192 20.51 7.74 1.84
C PHE A 192 21.58 8.59 1.14
N SER A 193 22.75 7.99 0.90
CA SER A 193 23.82 8.62 0.13
C SER A 193 23.56 8.46 -1.36
N PRO A 194 23.77 9.50 -2.20
CA PRO A 194 23.70 9.36 -3.66
C PRO A 194 24.62 8.27 -4.24
N LYS A 195 25.66 7.87 -3.51
CA LYS A 195 26.58 6.79 -3.89
C LYS A 195 25.96 5.40 -3.77
N LEU A 196 24.76 5.28 -3.21
CA LEU A 196 24.00 4.02 -3.13
C LEU A 196 23.34 3.65 -4.45
N CYS A 197 23.13 4.62 -5.36
CA CYS A 197 22.81 4.30 -6.74
C CYS A 197 24.03 3.74 -7.46
N ASN A 198 23.78 2.79 -8.35
CA ASN A 198 24.78 2.06 -9.12
C ASN A 198 24.24 1.83 -10.54
N ARG A 199 24.80 0.90 -11.31
CA ARG A 199 24.29 0.61 -12.66
C ARG A 199 22.97 -0.18 -12.64
N LYS A 200 22.53 -0.70 -11.51
CA LYS A 200 21.25 -1.42 -11.38
C LYS A 200 20.12 -0.49 -10.90
N LEU A 201 20.30 0.10 -9.73
CA LEU A 201 19.47 1.19 -9.20
C LEU A 201 20.08 2.50 -9.67
N ILE A 202 19.58 3.04 -10.78
CA ILE A 202 20.21 4.18 -11.47
C ILE A 202 19.68 5.55 -11.00
N GLY A 203 18.57 5.56 -10.27
CA GLY A 203 18.03 6.75 -9.64
C GLY A 203 17.08 6.41 -8.50
N ALA A 204 16.98 7.33 -7.55
CA ALA A 204 16.17 7.19 -6.36
C ALA A 204 15.76 8.59 -5.88
N ARG A 205 14.46 8.86 -5.81
CA ARG A 205 13.88 10.16 -5.40
C ARG A 205 12.73 9.94 -4.44
N TYR A 206 12.32 10.98 -3.72
CA TYR A 206 11.17 10.93 -2.82
C TYR A 206 10.28 12.17 -2.94
N PHE A 207 9.00 12.02 -2.62
CA PHE A 207 8.00 13.08 -2.67
C PHE A 207 7.15 13.00 -1.41
N SER A 208 7.25 14.03 -0.55
CA SER A 208 6.66 14.04 0.80
C SER A 208 5.78 15.26 1.08
N LYS A 209 5.66 16.23 0.17
CA LYS A 209 4.96 17.48 0.50
C LYS A 209 3.46 17.26 0.65
N GLY A 210 2.85 16.35 -0.12
CA GLY A 210 1.45 15.96 0.05
C GLY A 210 1.22 15.35 1.43
N TYR A 211 2.09 14.38 1.79
CA TYR A 211 2.13 13.75 3.10
C TYR A 211 2.28 14.74 4.27
N HIS A 212 3.20 15.71 4.18
CA HIS A 212 3.42 16.71 5.24
C HIS A 212 2.22 17.60 5.48
N MET A 213 1.56 18.02 4.40
CA MET A 213 0.36 18.85 4.52
C MET A 213 -0.80 18.09 5.14
N ALA A 214 -1.04 16.86 4.70
CA ALA A 214 -2.13 16.05 5.22
C ALA A 214 -1.94 15.63 6.68
N THR A 215 -0.69 15.57 7.16
CA THR A 215 -0.36 15.27 8.56
C THR A 215 -0.31 16.52 9.45
N GLY A 216 -0.70 17.69 8.92
CA GLY A 216 -1.09 18.87 9.70
C GLY A 216 0.05 19.81 10.11
N GLY A 217 1.23 19.75 9.48
CA GLY A 217 2.30 20.74 9.64
C GLY A 217 2.78 21.04 11.09
N SER A 218 2.36 20.30 12.13
CA SER A 218 2.53 20.74 13.52
C SER A 218 2.76 19.61 14.54
N PHE A 219 3.69 19.90 15.46
CA PHE A 219 3.97 19.30 16.78
C PHE A 219 4.50 17.86 16.96
N LEU A 220 4.49 16.96 15.97
CA LEU A 220 5.39 15.80 16.02
C LEU A 220 6.78 16.27 15.57
N LYS A 221 7.57 16.82 16.49
CA LYS A 221 8.93 17.37 16.29
C LYS A 221 9.96 16.43 15.63
N LYS A 222 9.56 15.24 15.20
CA LYS A 222 10.34 14.34 14.34
C LYS A 222 9.35 13.54 13.48
N PRO A 223 9.40 13.61 12.14
CA PRO A 223 8.83 12.52 11.36
C PRO A 223 9.48 11.21 11.85
N LYS A 224 8.68 10.20 12.19
CA LYS A 224 9.20 8.89 12.65
C LYS A 224 10.00 8.19 11.54
N GLU A 225 9.76 8.60 10.31
CA GLU A 225 10.38 8.10 9.08
C GLU A 225 11.29 9.19 8.51
N ALA A 226 12.47 8.81 8.03
CA ALA A 226 13.42 9.76 7.45
C ALA A 226 12.99 10.15 6.03
N GLU A 227 13.10 11.43 5.69
CA GLU A 227 12.82 11.92 4.35
C GLU A 227 13.98 11.59 3.41
N SER A 228 13.86 10.43 2.77
CA SER A 228 14.81 9.95 1.79
C SER A 228 14.14 8.93 0.87
N PRO A 229 14.81 8.53 -0.23
CA PRO A 229 14.34 7.44 -1.08
C PRO A 229 14.37 6.05 -0.39
N ARG A 230 14.90 5.94 0.83
CA ARG A 230 15.01 4.66 1.54
C ARG A 230 13.63 4.10 1.88
N ASP A 231 13.49 2.81 1.61
CA ASP A 231 12.32 2.04 2.01
C ASP A 231 12.35 1.70 3.50
N GLN A 232 11.33 2.12 4.25
CA GLN A 232 11.15 1.75 5.66
C GLN A 232 9.98 0.78 5.89
N ASP A 233 9.24 0.44 4.83
CA ASP A 233 8.12 -0.50 4.85
C ASP A 233 8.56 -1.88 4.32
N GLY A 234 9.28 -1.90 3.20
CA GLY A 234 9.76 -3.08 2.50
C GLY A 234 9.00 -3.38 1.21
N HIS A 235 7.82 -2.78 1.03
CA HIS A 235 6.98 -3.02 -0.13
C HIS A 235 7.65 -2.59 -1.46
N GLY A 236 8.18 -1.38 -1.54
CA GLY A 236 8.86 -0.88 -2.74
C GLY A 236 10.10 -1.69 -3.11
N THR A 237 10.86 -2.12 -2.12
CA THR A 237 11.99 -3.05 -2.33
C THR A 237 11.52 -4.39 -2.91
N HIS A 238 10.41 -4.91 -2.39
CA HIS A 238 9.81 -6.16 -2.85
C HIS A 238 9.26 -6.05 -4.28
N THR A 239 8.54 -4.97 -4.62
CA THR A 239 7.97 -4.76 -5.96
C THR A 239 9.07 -4.48 -7.00
N ALA A 240 10.04 -3.63 -6.68
CA ALA A 240 11.17 -3.33 -7.56
C ALA A 240 12.01 -4.58 -7.86
N SER A 241 12.29 -5.41 -6.85
CA SER A 241 13.02 -6.67 -7.04
C SER A 241 12.20 -7.74 -7.77
N THR A 242 10.87 -7.70 -7.69
CA THR A 242 9.99 -8.56 -8.49
C THR A 242 10.03 -8.16 -9.98
N ALA A 243 9.99 -6.87 -10.28
CA ALA A 243 10.04 -6.37 -11.66
C ALA A 243 11.41 -6.62 -12.29
N ALA A 244 12.48 -6.24 -11.60
CA ALA A 244 13.83 -6.24 -12.17
C ALA A 244 14.93 -6.63 -11.18
N GLY A 245 14.70 -7.43 -10.14
CA GLY A 245 15.79 -7.88 -9.28
C GLY A 245 16.88 -8.66 -10.03
N SER A 246 18.14 -8.40 -9.69
CA SER A 246 19.29 -9.23 -10.08
C SER A 246 19.18 -10.64 -9.49
N LEU A 247 19.96 -11.59 -10.02
CA LEU A 247 19.93 -12.98 -9.53
C LEU A 247 20.58 -13.06 -8.14
N VAL A 248 19.83 -13.58 -7.18
CA VAL A 248 20.29 -13.82 -5.81
C VAL A 248 20.15 -15.31 -5.50
N ALA A 249 21.27 -16.03 -5.56
CA ALA A 249 21.33 -17.45 -5.22
C ALA A 249 21.07 -17.67 -3.72
N ASN A 250 20.49 -18.83 -3.39
CA ASN A 250 20.21 -19.27 -2.02
C ASN A 250 19.34 -18.28 -1.22
N ALA A 251 18.46 -17.55 -1.90
CA ALA A 251 17.46 -16.72 -1.26
C ALA A 251 16.37 -17.59 -0.64
N SER A 252 15.97 -17.27 0.59
CA SER A 252 14.85 -17.92 1.29
C SER A 252 14.27 -16.95 2.32
N LEU A 253 13.02 -17.19 2.73
CA LEU A 253 12.45 -16.57 3.92
C LEU A 253 12.53 -17.59 5.05
N LEU A 254 13.57 -17.48 5.90
CA LEU A 254 13.77 -18.37 7.05
C LEU A 254 13.71 -19.87 6.66
N GLY A 255 14.30 -20.23 5.51
CA GLY A 255 14.30 -21.60 4.96
C GLY A 255 13.12 -21.92 4.02
N TYR A 256 12.03 -21.15 4.06
CA TYR A 256 10.94 -21.29 3.10
C TYR A 256 11.31 -20.72 1.74
N ALA A 257 10.71 -21.29 0.69
CA ALA A 257 10.84 -20.83 -0.68
C ALA A 257 12.30 -20.73 -1.17
N SER A 258 13.17 -21.61 -0.67
CA SER A 258 14.58 -21.63 -1.01
C SER A 258 14.82 -21.79 -2.51
N GLY A 259 15.66 -20.93 -3.07
CA GLY A 259 16.03 -20.98 -4.49
C GLY A 259 16.82 -19.75 -4.93
N THR A 260 16.79 -19.47 -6.22
CA THR A 260 17.38 -18.25 -6.80
C THR A 260 16.28 -17.20 -6.98
N ALA A 261 16.31 -16.13 -6.19
CA ALA A 261 15.42 -14.99 -6.38
C ALA A 261 15.90 -14.14 -7.56
N ARG A 262 14.96 -13.64 -8.36
CA ARG A 262 15.24 -12.76 -9.50
C ARG A 262 13.96 -12.05 -9.97
N GLY A 263 14.12 -10.91 -10.62
CA GLY A 263 13.01 -10.22 -11.27
C GLY A 263 12.64 -10.83 -12.62
N MET A 264 11.58 -10.26 -13.21
CA MET A 264 11.14 -10.59 -14.57
C MET A 264 12.15 -10.14 -15.63
N ALA A 265 12.74 -8.96 -15.45
CA ALA A 265 13.76 -8.39 -16.32
C ALA A 265 15.07 -8.15 -15.54
N THR A 266 15.88 -9.20 -15.36
CA THR A 266 17.09 -9.17 -14.51
C THR A 266 18.15 -8.14 -14.93
N HIS A 267 18.20 -7.76 -16.21
CA HIS A 267 19.13 -6.75 -16.73
C HIS A 267 18.52 -5.34 -16.87
N ALA A 268 17.22 -5.18 -16.65
CA ALA A 268 16.61 -3.84 -16.67
C ALA A 268 17.14 -2.98 -15.51
N ARG A 269 17.16 -1.67 -15.70
CA ARG A 269 17.50 -0.68 -14.68
C ARG A 269 16.27 -0.37 -13.83
N VAL A 270 16.49 -0.01 -12.57
CA VAL A 270 15.45 0.43 -11.65
C VAL A 270 15.66 1.91 -11.34
N ALA A 271 14.57 2.68 -11.40
CA ALA A 271 14.49 4.01 -10.84
C ALA A 271 13.37 4.04 -9.79
N SER A 272 13.72 4.35 -8.54
CA SER A 272 12.78 4.33 -7.43
C SER A 272 12.22 5.73 -7.16
N TYR A 273 10.90 5.86 -7.10
CA TYR A 273 10.19 7.09 -6.77
C TYR A 273 9.33 6.84 -5.54
N LYS A 274 9.82 7.26 -4.37
CA LYS A 274 9.08 7.11 -3.12
C LYS A 274 7.95 8.12 -3.06
N VAL A 275 6.72 7.65 -3.14
CA VAL A 275 5.49 8.47 -3.09
C VAL A 275 4.52 8.01 -2.00
N CYS A 276 4.89 6.93 -1.31
CA CYS A 276 4.14 6.34 -0.20
C CYS A 276 4.92 6.49 1.10
N TRP A 277 4.19 6.90 2.14
CA TRP A 277 4.70 7.07 3.50
C TRP A 277 3.83 6.29 4.47
N LYS A 278 4.17 6.33 5.75
CA LYS A 278 3.45 5.58 6.80
C LYS A 278 1.92 5.74 6.82
N THR A 279 1.39 6.91 6.46
CA THR A 279 -0.07 7.16 6.43
C THR A 279 -0.72 6.82 5.09
N GLY A 280 0.08 6.40 4.11
CA GLY A 280 -0.32 6.01 2.76
C GLY A 280 0.36 6.86 1.68
N CYS A 281 -0.12 6.72 0.45
CA CYS A 281 0.41 7.45 -0.70
C CYS A 281 -0.58 8.55 -1.11
N PHE A 282 -0.13 9.80 -1.15
CA PHE A 282 -0.98 10.92 -1.54
C PHE A 282 -0.97 11.08 -3.05
N GLY A 283 -2.13 11.33 -3.65
CA GLY A 283 -2.28 11.58 -5.09
C GLY A 283 -1.38 12.70 -5.60
N SER A 284 -1.15 13.74 -4.79
CA SER A 284 -0.25 14.85 -5.13
C SER A 284 1.23 14.41 -5.23
N ASP A 285 1.68 13.56 -4.31
CA ASP A 285 3.02 12.97 -4.30
C ASP A 285 3.17 11.93 -5.43
N ILE A 286 2.14 11.11 -5.68
CA ILE A 286 2.10 10.14 -6.80
C ILE A 286 2.25 10.87 -8.13
N LEU A 287 1.45 11.91 -8.36
CA LEU A 287 1.47 12.66 -9.61
C LEU A 287 2.82 13.35 -9.83
N ALA A 288 3.44 13.89 -8.77
CA ALA A 288 4.79 14.44 -8.82
C ALA A 288 5.84 13.36 -9.17
N GLY A 289 5.70 12.16 -8.61
CA GLY A 289 6.52 11.01 -8.94
C GLY A 289 6.39 10.60 -10.41
N MET A 290 5.17 10.55 -10.94
CA MET A 290 4.90 10.21 -12.34
C MET A 290 5.47 11.27 -13.29
N ASP A 291 5.23 12.54 -13.00
CA ASP A 291 5.76 13.70 -13.73
C ASP A 291 7.28 13.61 -13.87
N ARG A 292 7.96 13.37 -12.74
CA ARG A 292 9.41 13.25 -12.74
C ARG A 292 9.89 12.01 -13.46
N ALA A 293 9.23 10.86 -13.27
CA ALA A 293 9.62 9.62 -13.93
C ALA A 293 9.54 9.73 -15.46
N ILE A 294 8.49 10.38 -15.96
CA ILE A 294 8.35 10.70 -17.38
C ILE A 294 9.50 11.60 -17.86
N ALA A 295 9.81 12.66 -17.12
CA ALA A 295 10.90 13.58 -17.46
C ALA A 295 12.30 12.95 -17.39
N ASP A 296 12.49 11.97 -16.50
CA ASP A 296 13.73 11.20 -16.34
C ASP A 296 13.98 10.23 -17.49
N GLY A 297 12.94 9.91 -18.26
CA GLY A 297 13.00 9.01 -19.42
C GLY A 297 12.91 7.54 -19.06
N VAL A 298 12.05 7.17 -18.09
CA VAL A 298 11.69 5.76 -17.84
C VAL A 298 10.94 5.18 -19.05
N ASP A 299 11.06 3.87 -19.27
CA ASP A 299 10.36 3.19 -20.37
C ASP A 299 9.06 2.50 -19.90
N VAL A 300 9.01 2.10 -18.62
CA VAL A 300 7.85 1.46 -17.99
C VAL A 300 7.65 2.01 -16.58
N LEU A 301 6.41 2.28 -16.21
CA LEU A 301 6.00 2.58 -14.84
C LEU A 301 5.35 1.36 -14.20
N SER A 302 5.86 0.95 -13.04
CA SER A 302 5.29 -0.08 -12.19
C SER A 302 4.74 0.57 -10.92
N MET A 303 3.42 0.51 -10.76
CA MET A 303 2.70 1.16 -9.68
C MET A 303 1.85 0.13 -8.93
N SER A 304 2.40 -0.40 -7.84
CA SER A 304 1.68 -1.30 -6.95
C SER A 304 0.87 -0.52 -5.90
N LEU A 305 0.19 0.52 -6.36
CA LEU A 305 -0.67 1.39 -5.56
C LEU A 305 -2.03 1.60 -6.23
N GLY A 306 -3.08 1.79 -5.43
CA GLY A 306 -4.46 1.88 -5.89
C GLY A 306 -5.37 2.51 -4.83
N GLY A 307 -6.38 3.24 -5.29
CA GLY A 307 -7.33 4.02 -4.49
C GLY A 307 -8.76 3.80 -4.99
N GLY A 308 -9.73 4.54 -4.45
CA GLY A 308 -11.12 4.46 -4.94
C GLY A 308 -11.21 4.83 -6.43
N SER A 309 -12.19 4.26 -7.14
CA SER A 309 -12.45 4.64 -8.53
C SER A 309 -13.11 6.02 -8.58
N ALA A 310 -12.52 6.93 -9.36
CA ALA A 310 -13.06 8.24 -9.67
C ALA A 310 -13.15 8.42 -11.19
N GLN A 311 -13.91 9.43 -11.63
CA GLN A 311 -13.90 9.80 -13.06
C GLN A 311 -12.48 10.14 -13.49
N TYR A 312 -12.06 9.71 -14.68
CA TYR A 312 -10.64 9.73 -15.10
C TYR A 312 -9.95 11.09 -14.96
N TYR A 313 -10.68 12.18 -15.19
CA TYR A 313 -10.15 13.54 -15.08
C TYR A 313 -9.95 14.02 -13.62
N ARG A 314 -10.36 13.23 -12.62
CA ARG A 314 -10.13 13.44 -11.19
C ARG A 314 -9.15 12.43 -10.57
N ASP A 315 -8.86 11.35 -11.28
CA ASP A 315 -7.97 10.28 -10.83
C ASP A 315 -6.52 10.64 -11.23
N THR A 316 -5.68 10.94 -10.24
CA THR A 316 -4.30 11.37 -10.46
C THR A 316 -3.46 10.32 -11.18
N ILE A 317 -3.72 9.04 -10.93
CA ILE A 317 -3.04 7.94 -11.62
C ILE A 317 -3.52 7.88 -13.05
N ALA A 318 -4.83 7.96 -13.29
CA ALA A 318 -5.37 7.97 -14.64
C ALA A 318 -4.78 9.13 -15.46
N ILE A 319 -4.71 10.33 -14.90
CA ILE A 319 -4.18 11.49 -15.60
C ILE A 319 -2.68 11.34 -15.89
N GLY A 320 -1.87 11.03 -14.88
CA GLY A 320 -0.44 10.84 -15.09
C GLY A 320 -0.13 9.69 -16.04
N ALA A 321 -0.94 8.62 -16.03
CA ALA A 321 -0.78 7.48 -16.91
C ALA A 321 -1.16 7.81 -18.36
N PHE A 322 -2.10 8.73 -18.57
CA PHE A 322 -2.47 9.19 -19.91
C PHE A 322 -1.27 9.86 -20.57
N THR A 323 -0.64 10.82 -19.89
CA THR A 323 0.56 11.50 -20.41
C THR A 323 1.74 10.54 -20.58
N ALA A 324 1.94 9.60 -19.65
CA ALA A 324 2.95 8.56 -19.80
C ALA A 324 2.74 7.78 -21.10
N MET A 325 1.50 7.35 -21.36
CA MET A 325 1.13 6.62 -22.58
C MET A 325 1.33 7.45 -23.85
N GLU A 326 0.98 8.74 -23.84
CA GLU A 326 1.24 9.65 -24.97
C GLU A 326 2.73 9.76 -25.32
N ARG A 327 3.61 9.55 -24.34
CA ARG A 327 5.07 9.53 -24.51
C ARG A 327 5.64 8.13 -24.72
N GLY A 328 4.77 7.13 -24.93
CA GLY A 328 5.16 5.74 -25.19
C GLY A 328 5.62 4.97 -23.95
N ILE A 329 5.29 5.44 -22.74
CA ILE A 329 5.64 4.81 -21.47
C ILE A 329 4.47 3.94 -21.01
N LEU A 330 4.67 2.63 -20.94
CA LEU A 330 3.66 1.69 -20.45
C LEU A 330 3.47 1.86 -18.93
N VAL A 331 2.21 1.93 -18.47
CA VAL A 331 1.89 1.99 -17.05
C VAL A 331 1.20 0.71 -16.61
N SER A 332 1.87 -0.05 -15.74
CA SER A 332 1.35 -1.25 -15.10
C SER A 332 0.90 -0.92 -13.68
N CYS A 333 -0.41 -1.01 -13.45
CA CYS A 333 -0.99 -0.84 -12.13
C CYS A 333 -1.65 -2.13 -11.64
N SER A 334 -1.70 -2.27 -10.34
CA SER A 334 -2.40 -3.37 -9.68
C SER A 334 -3.92 -3.12 -9.60
N ALA A 335 -4.72 -4.18 -9.64
CA ALA A 335 -6.19 -4.08 -9.64
C ALA A 335 -6.80 -3.71 -8.27
N GLY A 336 -6.06 -3.89 -7.17
CA GLY A 336 -6.59 -3.76 -5.81
C GLY A 336 -6.69 -5.10 -5.07
N ASN A 337 -6.69 -5.00 -3.74
CA ASN A 337 -6.84 -6.13 -2.81
C ASN A 337 -8.20 -6.13 -2.06
N SER A 338 -9.23 -5.50 -2.64
CA SER A 338 -10.56 -5.32 -2.03
C SER A 338 -11.60 -6.30 -2.57
N GLY A 339 -11.16 -7.37 -3.23
CA GLY A 339 -12.01 -8.48 -3.64
C GLY A 339 -12.56 -9.26 -2.43
N PRO A 340 -13.48 -10.22 -2.66
CA PRO A 340 -13.97 -10.69 -3.95
C PRO A 340 -15.24 -9.96 -4.44
N ALA A 341 -15.64 -8.88 -3.75
CA ALA A 341 -16.86 -8.14 -4.08
C ALA A 341 -16.81 -7.64 -5.54
N ARG A 342 -17.96 -7.69 -6.23
CA ARG A 342 -18.11 -7.14 -7.58
C ARG A 342 -17.80 -5.64 -7.57
N ALA A 343 -17.15 -5.14 -8.62
CA ALA A 343 -16.78 -3.73 -8.79
C ALA A 343 -15.91 -3.17 -7.65
N SER A 344 -14.91 -3.94 -7.24
CA SER A 344 -13.93 -3.57 -6.21
C SER A 344 -12.57 -3.14 -6.76
N LEU A 345 -12.41 -3.14 -8.10
CA LEU A 345 -11.14 -2.82 -8.74
C LEU A 345 -10.87 -1.32 -8.85
N ALA A 346 -9.60 -0.98 -8.73
CA ALA A 346 -9.04 0.36 -8.93
C ALA A 346 -8.27 0.43 -10.25
N ASN A 347 -7.72 1.61 -10.57
CA ASN A 347 -6.89 1.81 -11.76
C ASN A 347 -7.62 1.40 -13.04
N VAL A 348 -8.85 1.91 -13.22
CA VAL A 348 -9.81 1.49 -14.25
C VAL A 348 -9.56 2.08 -15.64
N ALA A 349 -8.61 3.02 -15.76
CA ALA A 349 -8.44 3.79 -16.99
C ALA A 349 -7.99 2.90 -18.16
N PRO A 350 -8.56 3.05 -19.38
CA PRO A 350 -8.27 2.17 -20.51
C PRO A 350 -6.81 2.12 -20.97
N TRP A 351 -6.03 3.16 -20.66
CA TRP A 351 -4.60 3.27 -20.99
C TRP A 351 -3.67 2.73 -19.88
N ILE A 352 -4.23 2.14 -18.82
CA ILE A 352 -3.48 1.46 -17.76
C ILE A 352 -3.58 -0.05 -17.95
N MET A 353 -2.45 -0.74 -17.84
CA MET A 353 -2.44 -2.20 -17.72
C MET A 353 -2.77 -2.59 -16.27
N THR A 354 -4.03 -2.96 -16.02
CA THR A 354 -4.53 -3.29 -14.67
C THR A 354 -4.42 -4.79 -14.38
N VAL A 355 -3.63 -5.14 -13.37
CA VAL A 355 -3.19 -6.52 -13.11
C VAL A 355 -3.85 -7.08 -11.85
N GLY A 356 -4.62 -8.16 -12.00
CA GLY A 356 -5.17 -8.95 -10.88
C GLY A 356 -4.18 -9.98 -10.34
N ALA A 357 -4.39 -10.44 -9.11
CA ALA A 357 -3.51 -11.40 -8.45
C ALA A 357 -3.99 -12.85 -8.66
N GLY A 358 -3.05 -13.73 -9.02
CA GLY A 358 -3.26 -15.17 -9.14
C GLY A 358 -2.29 -15.94 -8.26
N THR A 359 -2.70 -17.12 -7.78
CA THR A 359 -1.84 -18.04 -7.03
C THR A 359 -0.78 -18.68 -7.92
N LEU A 360 0.30 -19.13 -7.30
CA LEU A 360 1.32 -19.96 -7.92
C LEU A 360 1.06 -21.44 -7.60
N ASP A 361 1.84 -22.32 -8.23
CA ASP A 361 1.93 -23.74 -7.90
C ASP A 361 2.71 -24.04 -6.61
N ARG A 362 2.99 -23.02 -5.79
CA ARG A 362 3.71 -23.12 -4.53
C ARG A 362 2.81 -22.76 -3.36
N ASP A 363 2.85 -23.58 -2.32
CA ASP A 363 2.12 -23.36 -1.08
C ASP A 363 2.99 -23.68 0.15
N PHE A 364 2.48 -23.28 1.32
CA PHE A 364 3.14 -23.42 2.62
C PHE A 364 2.24 -24.16 3.60
N PRO A 365 1.97 -25.46 3.37
CA PRO A 365 0.96 -26.19 4.11
C PRO A 365 1.33 -26.30 5.59
N ALA A 366 0.33 -26.17 6.44
CA ALA A 366 0.40 -26.46 7.86
C ALA A 366 -0.86 -27.20 8.28
N TYR A 367 -0.83 -27.89 9.40
CA TYR A 367 -1.92 -28.77 9.81
C TYR A 367 -2.31 -28.54 11.26
N VAL A 368 -3.62 -28.56 11.50
CA VAL A 368 -4.20 -28.61 12.83
C VAL A 368 -4.70 -30.04 13.06
N VAL A 369 -4.24 -30.69 14.12
CA VAL A 369 -4.78 -31.98 14.57
C VAL A 369 -5.44 -31.77 15.92
N LEU A 370 -6.74 -32.05 15.99
CA LEU A 370 -7.54 -31.91 17.21
C LEU A 370 -7.47 -33.19 18.06
N GLY A 371 -7.87 -33.10 19.32
CA GLY A 371 -7.88 -34.25 20.25
C GLY A 371 -8.79 -35.41 19.85
N ASP A 372 -9.78 -35.16 18.99
CA ASP A 372 -10.65 -36.20 18.38
C ASP A 372 -10.01 -36.87 17.14
N LYS A 373 -8.75 -36.51 16.82
CA LYS A 373 -7.97 -36.94 15.66
C LYS A 373 -8.43 -36.34 14.33
N SER A 374 -9.38 -35.42 14.33
CA SER A 374 -9.74 -34.65 13.14
C SER A 374 -8.53 -33.82 12.70
N ARG A 375 -8.19 -33.89 11.40
CA ARG A 375 -7.06 -33.17 10.80
C ARG A 375 -7.56 -32.13 9.80
N PHE A 376 -7.13 -30.90 9.99
CA PHE A 376 -7.45 -29.77 9.11
C PHE A 376 -6.19 -29.26 8.42
N THR A 377 -6.33 -28.89 7.16
CA THR A 377 -5.24 -28.32 6.36
C THR A 377 -5.37 -26.81 6.37
N GLY A 378 -4.25 -26.14 6.60
CA GLY A 378 -4.12 -24.70 6.56
C GLY A 378 -2.78 -24.30 5.98
N VAL A 379 -2.37 -23.06 6.22
CA VAL A 379 -1.08 -22.53 5.78
C VAL A 379 -0.35 -21.81 6.90
N SER A 380 0.99 -21.74 6.80
CA SER A 380 1.84 -21.01 7.73
C SER A 380 3.23 -20.76 7.15
N LEU A 381 3.85 -19.64 7.51
CA LEU A 381 5.29 -19.40 7.32
C LEU A 381 6.08 -19.43 8.63
N TYR A 382 5.52 -20.02 9.70
CA TYR A 382 6.23 -20.15 10.96
C TYR A 382 7.49 -21.02 10.81
N SER A 383 8.64 -20.49 11.18
CA SER A 383 9.95 -21.14 11.03
C SER A 383 10.66 -21.44 12.36
N GLY A 384 9.95 -21.31 13.48
CA GLY A 384 10.52 -21.53 14.81
C GLY A 384 10.50 -23.01 15.24
N PRO A 385 10.83 -23.30 16.52
CA PRO A 385 10.97 -24.67 17.03
C PRO A 385 9.70 -25.54 17.00
N GLY A 386 8.53 -24.92 16.78
CA GLY A 386 7.24 -25.61 16.80
C GLY A 386 6.69 -25.74 18.22
N MET A 387 5.72 -26.64 18.40
CA MET A 387 5.10 -26.92 19.71
C MET A 387 5.23 -28.39 20.15
N GLY A 388 6.08 -29.16 19.45
CA GLY A 388 6.20 -30.61 19.62
C GLY A 388 4.96 -31.39 19.18
N ASP A 389 4.94 -32.70 19.48
CA ASP A 389 3.86 -33.61 19.04
C ASP A 389 2.74 -33.77 20.08
N LYS A 390 2.90 -33.19 21.27
CA LYS A 390 1.92 -33.31 22.36
C LYS A 390 0.80 -32.30 22.16
N ALA A 391 -0.44 -32.79 22.06
CA ALA A 391 -1.62 -31.94 22.07
C ALA A 391 -1.73 -31.17 23.39
N VAL A 392 -1.98 -29.87 23.28
CA VAL A 392 -2.21 -28.97 24.42
C VAL A 392 -3.66 -28.47 24.39
N GLY A 393 -4.13 -27.86 25.47
CA GLY A 393 -5.48 -27.30 25.52
C GLY A 393 -5.73 -26.33 24.36
N LEU A 394 -6.93 -26.36 23.80
CA LEU A 394 -7.42 -25.42 22.80
C LEU A 394 -8.44 -24.50 23.47
N VAL A 395 -8.38 -23.19 23.23
CA VAL A 395 -9.35 -22.24 23.78
C VAL A 395 -9.93 -21.36 22.69
N TYR A 396 -11.22 -21.11 22.79
CA TYR A 396 -11.94 -20.17 21.94
C TYR A 396 -12.89 -19.35 22.82
N SER A 397 -12.55 -18.09 23.05
CA SER A 397 -13.33 -17.21 23.92
C SER A 397 -14.30 -16.37 23.11
N LYS A 398 -15.56 -16.81 23.09
CA LYS A 398 -16.69 -16.00 22.62
C LYS A 398 -17.15 -15.11 23.78
N GLY A 399 -16.36 -14.09 24.12
CA GLY A 399 -16.70 -13.15 25.19
C GLY A 399 -18.04 -12.43 24.96
N SER A 400 -18.62 -11.86 26.02
CA SER A 400 -19.81 -10.98 25.92
C SER A 400 -19.54 -9.71 25.11
N ASN A 401 -18.28 -9.28 25.04
CA ASN A 401 -17.78 -8.28 24.10
C ASN A 401 -16.96 -8.99 23.00
N SER A 402 -17.23 -8.65 21.74
CA SER A 402 -16.73 -9.28 20.51
C SER A 402 -15.23 -9.09 20.21
N SER A 403 -14.39 -8.89 21.24
CA SER A 403 -12.96 -8.57 21.09
C SER A 403 -12.04 -9.77 21.34
N SER A 404 -12.38 -10.69 22.26
CA SER A 404 -11.53 -11.83 22.63
C SER A 404 -11.45 -12.89 21.53
N ASN A 405 -12.54 -13.15 20.80
CA ASN A 405 -12.52 -14.07 19.66
C ASN A 405 -11.63 -13.53 18.53
N LEU A 406 -11.47 -12.22 18.42
CA LEU A 406 -10.55 -11.58 17.47
C LEU A 406 -9.12 -11.49 18.00
N CYS A 407 -8.84 -11.87 19.26
CA CYS A 407 -7.52 -11.74 19.87
C CYS A 407 -6.96 -10.32 19.75
N LEU A 408 -7.80 -9.32 20.08
CA LEU A 408 -7.39 -7.92 20.15
C LEU A 408 -6.45 -7.67 21.34
N PRO A 409 -5.55 -6.67 21.27
CA PRO A 409 -4.72 -6.30 22.41
C PRO A 409 -5.53 -6.11 23.70
N GLY A 410 -5.08 -6.73 24.79
CA GLY A 410 -5.75 -6.67 26.11
C GLY A 410 -7.05 -7.47 26.24
N SER A 411 -7.46 -8.23 25.22
CA SER A 411 -8.74 -8.97 25.23
C SER A 411 -8.64 -10.42 25.74
N LEU A 412 -7.42 -10.96 25.91
CA LEU A 412 -7.19 -12.33 26.34
C LEU A 412 -6.84 -12.39 27.83
N ASP A 413 -7.53 -13.26 28.56
CA ASP A 413 -7.22 -13.57 29.95
C ASP A 413 -6.04 -14.54 30.03
N HIS A 414 -4.96 -14.09 30.67
CA HIS A 414 -3.71 -14.84 30.80
C HIS A 414 -3.93 -16.24 31.41
N ASP A 415 -4.74 -16.37 32.45
CA ASP A 415 -4.93 -17.66 33.15
C ASP A 415 -5.76 -18.63 32.32
N GLN A 416 -6.60 -18.12 31.42
CA GLN A 416 -7.35 -18.94 30.48
C GLN A 416 -6.49 -19.47 29.33
N VAL A 417 -5.54 -18.67 28.83
CA VAL A 417 -4.77 -18.98 27.60
C VAL A 417 -3.37 -19.53 27.84
N LYS A 418 -2.79 -19.35 29.03
CA LYS A 418 -1.42 -19.78 29.33
C LYS A 418 -1.20 -21.27 29.03
N GLY A 419 -0.21 -21.57 28.20
CA GLY A 419 0.15 -22.95 27.84
C GLY A 419 -0.78 -23.62 26.83
N LYS A 420 -1.70 -22.88 26.22
CA LYS A 420 -2.73 -23.40 25.30
C LYS A 420 -2.61 -22.83 23.90
N VAL A 421 -3.26 -23.50 22.94
CA VAL A 421 -3.51 -22.97 21.60
C VAL A 421 -4.78 -22.12 21.63
N VAL A 422 -4.72 -20.92 21.06
CA VAL A 422 -5.87 -20.00 20.99
C VAL A 422 -6.44 -19.97 19.58
N LEU A 423 -7.75 -20.17 19.44
CA LEU A 423 -8.48 -19.98 18.19
C LEU A 423 -8.87 -18.50 18.09
N CYS A 424 -8.41 -17.83 17.03
CA CYS A 424 -8.69 -16.43 16.75
C CYS A 424 -9.42 -16.29 15.41
N ASP A 425 -10.51 -15.54 15.39
CA ASP A 425 -11.20 -15.16 14.17
C ASP A 425 -10.42 -14.07 13.43
N ARG A 426 -10.43 -14.16 12.10
CA ARG A 426 -9.90 -13.12 11.22
C ARG A 426 -10.76 -11.86 11.25
N GLY A 427 -10.12 -10.70 11.36
CA GLY A 427 -10.77 -9.39 11.24
C GLY A 427 -10.16 -8.32 12.16
N VAL A 428 -10.56 -7.06 11.94
CA VAL A 428 -10.20 -5.86 12.72
C VAL A 428 -8.70 -5.53 12.77
N ASN A 429 -7.88 -6.32 13.46
CA ASN A 429 -6.45 -6.10 13.61
C ASN A 429 -5.61 -7.00 12.69
N ALA A 430 -4.33 -6.69 12.56
CA ALA A 430 -3.44 -7.42 11.65
C ALA A 430 -3.29 -8.89 12.05
N ARG A 431 -3.20 -9.78 11.05
CA ARG A 431 -3.11 -11.23 11.27
C ARG A 431 -1.94 -11.61 12.17
N VAL A 432 -0.76 -11.05 11.90
CA VAL A 432 0.45 -11.29 12.70
C VAL A 432 0.34 -10.70 14.12
N GLU A 433 -0.32 -9.54 14.27
CA GLU A 433 -0.56 -8.91 15.57
C GLU A 433 -1.40 -9.79 16.50
N LYS A 434 -2.44 -10.46 15.99
CA LYS A 434 -3.21 -11.46 16.78
C LYS A 434 -2.29 -12.52 17.38
N GLY A 435 -1.31 -12.98 16.61
CA GLY A 435 -0.31 -13.92 17.10
C GLY A 435 0.54 -13.34 18.22
N ALA A 436 1.01 -12.10 18.08
CA ALA A 436 1.75 -11.42 19.14
C ALA A 436 0.91 -11.31 20.42
N VAL A 437 -0.36 -10.93 20.32
CA VAL A 437 -1.29 -10.86 21.47
C VAL A 437 -1.44 -12.22 22.15
N VAL A 438 -1.62 -13.30 21.39
CA VAL A 438 -1.72 -14.66 21.95
C VAL A 438 -0.44 -15.05 22.69
N ARG A 439 0.73 -14.81 22.09
CA ARG A 439 2.02 -15.08 22.71
C ARG A 439 2.20 -14.29 24.00
N ASP A 440 1.91 -12.99 23.96
CA ASP A 440 2.12 -12.08 25.10
C ASP A 440 1.17 -12.40 26.26
N ALA A 441 -0.01 -12.97 25.98
CA ALA A 441 -0.92 -13.51 26.98
C ALA A 441 -0.50 -14.90 27.51
N GLY A 442 0.60 -15.49 27.01
CA GLY A 442 1.13 -16.78 27.46
C GLY A 442 0.67 -18.00 26.65
N GLY A 443 -0.04 -17.79 25.54
CA GLY A 443 -0.42 -18.85 24.61
C GLY A 443 0.79 -19.45 23.88
N VAL A 444 0.73 -20.75 23.59
CA VAL A 444 1.83 -21.50 22.95
C VAL A 444 1.60 -21.77 21.46
N GLY A 445 0.40 -21.46 20.96
CA GLY A 445 0.08 -21.51 19.54
C GLY A 445 -1.22 -20.80 19.20
N MET A 446 -1.46 -20.58 17.92
CA MET A 446 -2.66 -19.92 17.42
C MET A 446 -3.26 -20.64 16.21
N ILE A 447 -4.58 -20.76 16.17
CA ILE A 447 -5.29 -21.11 14.93
C ILE A 447 -6.03 -19.85 14.50
N MET A 448 -5.70 -19.33 13.31
CA MET A 448 -6.41 -18.20 12.74
C MET A 448 -7.48 -18.73 11.78
N ALA A 449 -8.75 -18.54 12.13
CA ALA A 449 -9.85 -19.04 11.33
C ALA A 449 -10.53 -17.92 10.56
N ASN A 450 -10.71 -18.13 9.25
CA ASN A 450 -11.56 -17.27 8.46
C ASN A 450 -13.04 -17.35 8.90
N LEU A 451 -13.72 -16.24 8.69
CA LEU A 451 -15.19 -16.13 8.74
C LEU A 451 -15.76 -16.19 7.32
N ALA A 452 -17.08 -16.38 7.21
CA ALA A 452 -17.79 -16.46 5.92
C ALA A 452 -17.45 -15.29 4.97
N ALA A 453 -17.29 -14.07 5.52
CA ALA A 453 -16.91 -12.89 4.75
C ALA A 453 -15.53 -12.99 4.06
N ASN A 454 -14.62 -13.82 4.58
CA ASN A 454 -13.28 -14.04 4.03
C ASN A 454 -13.20 -15.31 3.16
N GLY A 455 -14.20 -16.21 3.25
CA GLY A 455 -14.23 -17.46 2.49
C GLY A 455 -13.10 -18.44 2.82
N GLU A 456 -12.71 -19.24 1.82
CA GLU A 456 -11.69 -20.30 1.94
C GLU A 456 -10.26 -19.82 1.64
N GLU A 457 -10.06 -18.54 1.34
CA GLU A 457 -8.74 -18.04 0.98
C GLU A 457 -7.77 -18.06 2.17
N LEU A 458 -6.58 -18.57 1.92
CA LEU A 458 -5.54 -18.67 2.90
C LEU A 458 -4.38 -17.76 2.53
N VAL A 459 -3.90 -16.99 3.51
CA VAL A 459 -2.66 -16.22 3.39
C VAL A 459 -1.70 -16.76 4.44
N ALA A 460 -0.55 -17.24 3.99
CA ALA A 460 0.48 -17.73 4.88
C ALA A 460 1.25 -16.53 5.44
N ASP A 461 1.14 -16.31 6.75
CA ASP A 461 1.90 -15.28 7.46
C ASP A 461 3.00 -15.91 8.32
N SER A 462 4.09 -15.15 8.52
CA SER A 462 5.16 -15.52 9.45
C SER A 462 4.82 -14.99 10.84
N HIS A 463 4.33 -15.88 11.72
CA HIS A 463 3.96 -15.53 13.10
C HIS A 463 5.13 -15.68 14.08
N LEU A 464 5.03 -14.98 15.21
CA LEU A 464 6.01 -15.03 16.32
C LEU A 464 5.82 -16.24 17.26
N LEU A 465 4.80 -17.05 17.03
CA LEU A 465 4.50 -18.31 17.69
C LEU A 465 3.96 -19.31 16.66
N PRO A 466 3.94 -20.63 16.96
CA PRO A 466 3.30 -21.62 16.11
C PRO A 466 1.88 -21.22 15.75
N ALA A 467 1.61 -20.97 14.47
CA ALA A 467 0.29 -20.51 14.04
C ALA A 467 -0.12 -21.09 12.69
N VAL A 468 -1.39 -21.46 12.55
CA VAL A 468 -1.96 -22.01 11.30
C VAL A 468 -3.19 -21.22 10.91
N ALA A 469 -3.22 -20.71 9.68
CA ALA A 469 -4.40 -20.10 9.10
C ALA A 469 -5.26 -21.17 8.41
N VAL A 470 -6.57 -21.18 8.68
CA VAL A 470 -7.54 -22.13 8.13
C VAL A 470 -8.71 -21.44 7.46
N GLY A 471 -9.24 -22.06 6.39
CA GLY A 471 -10.38 -21.56 5.63
C GLY A 471 -11.66 -21.56 6.46
N TRP A 472 -12.71 -20.88 5.97
CA TRP A 472 -13.95 -20.69 6.71
C TRP A 472 -14.61 -22.01 7.15
N LYS A 473 -14.79 -22.97 6.23
CA LYS A 473 -15.41 -24.27 6.53
C LYS A 473 -14.69 -25.03 7.63
N MET A 474 -13.35 -25.08 7.56
CA MET A 474 -12.53 -25.75 8.57
C MET A 474 -12.54 -24.98 9.89
N GLY A 475 -12.49 -23.65 9.81
CA GLY A 475 -12.64 -22.75 10.96
C GLY A 475 -13.94 -22.99 11.75
N ASP A 476 -15.07 -23.17 11.06
CA ASP A 476 -16.36 -23.47 11.69
C ASP A 476 -16.36 -24.82 12.41
N GLN A 477 -15.73 -25.83 11.81
CA GLN A 477 -15.59 -27.14 12.45
C GLN A 477 -14.71 -27.07 13.70
N ILE A 478 -13.59 -26.35 13.63
CA ILE A 478 -12.69 -26.14 14.78
C ILE A 478 -13.39 -25.32 15.88
N ARG A 479 -14.13 -24.26 15.54
CA ARG A 479 -14.95 -23.49 16.50
C ARG A 479 -15.98 -24.38 17.18
N LYS A 480 -16.69 -25.22 16.43
CA LYS A 480 -17.66 -26.17 16.97
C LYS A 480 -17.00 -27.16 17.92
N TYR A 481 -15.85 -27.72 17.56
CA TYR A 481 -15.09 -28.61 18.44
C TYR A 481 -14.65 -27.91 19.74
N ALA A 482 -14.06 -26.72 19.63
CA ALA A 482 -13.54 -25.96 20.76
C ALA A 482 -14.63 -25.53 21.77
N THR A 483 -15.88 -25.39 21.32
CA THR A 483 -17.02 -24.98 22.17
C THR A 483 -17.86 -26.14 22.68
N SER A 484 -17.87 -27.29 21.99
CA SER A 484 -18.69 -28.45 22.35
C SER A 484 -17.97 -29.49 23.20
N ASN A 485 -16.64 -29.57 23.09
CA ASN A 485 -15.84 -30.52 23.86
C ASN A 485 -15.48 -29.90 25.23
N PRO A 486 -15.64 -30.63 26.36
CA PRO A 486 -15.27 -30.12 27.67
C PRO A 486 -13.76 -29.95 27.88
N ASN A 487 -12.92 -30.71 27.15
CA ASN A 487 -11.46 -30.65 27.20
C ASN A 487 -10.86 -30.65 25.78
N PRO A 488 -11.10 -29.59 24.99
CA PRO A 488 -10.62 -29.51 23.63
C PRO A 488 -9.10 -29.37 23.61
N THR A 489 -8.44 -30.10 22.71
CA THR A 489 -6.98 -30.03 22.53
C THR A 489 -6.61 -29.91 21.06
N ALA A 490 -5.42 -29.37 20.80
CA ALA A 490 -4.87 -29.25 19.45
C ALA A 490 -3.34 -29.38 19.46
N VAL A 491 -2.80 -29.82 18.33
CA VAL A 491 -1.39 -29.74 17.98
C VAL A 491 -1.24 -29.19 16.56
N LEU A 492 -0.23 -28.36 16.34
CA LEU A 492 0.05 -27.70 15.08
C LEU A 492 1.34 -28.27 14.48
N SER A 493 1.34 -28.53 13.18
CA SER A 493 2.52 -29.00 12.44
C SER A 493 2.70 -28.23 11.13
N PHE A 494 3.93 -28.17 10.64
CA PHE A 494 4.34 -27.30 9.54
C PHE A 494 4.99 -28.14 8.44
N GLY A 495 4.46 -28.06 7.22
CA GLY A 495 4.87 -28.86 6.07
C GLY A 495 5.97 -28.23 5.21
N GLY A 496 6.46 -27.04 5.57
CA GLY A 496 7.51 -26.36 4.81
C GLY A 496 7.00 -25.80 3.48
N THR A 497 7.86 -25.82 2.46
CA THR A 497 7.50 -25.38 1.10
C THR A 497 7.10 -26.56 0.24
N VAL A 498 5.94 -26.51 -0.39
CA VAL A 498 5.47 -27.51 -1.35
C VAL A 498 5.27 -26.85 -2.72
N LEU A 499 5.68 -27.54 -3.78
CA LEU A 499 5.56 -27.13 -5.18
C LEU A 499 4.60 -28.06 -5.93
N ASN A 500 4.20 -27.68 -7.16
CA ASN A 500 3.25 -28.41 -8.01
C ASN A 500 1.84 -28.52 -7.41
N VAL A 501 1.42 -27.53 -6.61
CA VAL A 501 0.08 -27.47 -6.04
C VAL A 501 -0.94 -27.23 -7.16
N ARG A 502 -2.04 -27.98 -7.16
CA ARG A 502 -3.10 -27.89 -8.17
C ARG A 502 -4.48 -27.71 -7.51
N PRO A 503 -5.38 -26.91 -8.11
CA PRO A 503 -5.20 -26.14 -9.35
C PRO A 503 -4.32 -24.88 -9.16
N SER A 504 -3.55 -24.52 -10.18
CA SER A 504 -2.75 -23.28 -10.24
C SER A 504 -2.61 -22.81 -11.71
N PRO A 505 -2.77 -21.52 -12.03
CA PRO A 505 -3.13 -20.43 -11.11
C PRO A 505 -4.63 -20.45 -10.80
N VAL A 506 -4.99 -19.89 -9.65
CA VAL A 506 -6.37 -19.51 -9.29
C VAL A 506 -6.37 -18.04 -8.92
N VAL A 507 -7.41 -17.30 -9.28
CA VAL A 507 -7.54 -15.89 -8.89
C VAL A 507 -7.59 -15.78 -7.37
N ALA A 508 -6.70 -14.97 -6.79
CA ALA A 508 -6.72 -14.71 -5.35
C ALA A 508 -8.08 -14.10 -4.95
N ALA A 509 -8.61 -14.48 -3.78
CA ALA A 509 -9.92 -13.98 -3.37
C ALA A 509 -9.87 -12.49 -3.05
N PHE A 510 -8.77 -12.01 -2.44
CA PHE A 510 -8.54 -10.59 -2.24
C PHE A 510 -8.38 -9.81 -3.55
N SER A 511 -8.01 -10.45 -4.67
CA SER A 511 -7.85 -9.73 -5.94
C SER A 511 -9.16 -9.05 -6.30
N SER A 512 -9.12 -7.73 -6.42
CA SER A 512 -10.29 -6.93 -6.77
C SER A 512 -10.91 -7.36 -8.09
N ARG A 513 -12.23 -7.17 -8.21
CA ARG A 513 -13.06 -7.68 -9.31
C ARG A 513 -13.75 -6.56 -10.06
N GLY A 514 -13.95 -6.79 -11.36
CA GLY A 514 -14.76 -5.90 -12.19
C GLY A 514 -16.26 -6.04 -11.91
N PRO A 515 -17.10 -5.37 -12.72
CA PRO A 515 -16.73 -4.50 -13.85
C PRO A 515 -16.18 -3.15 -13.38
N ASN A 516 -15.64 -2.38 -14.32
CA ASN A 516 -15.51 -0.92 -14.19
C ASN A 516 -16.92 -0.31 -14.17
N LEU A 517 -17.20 0.60 -13.24
CA LEU A 517 -18.51 1.23 -13.04
C LEU A 517 -18.48 2.72 -13.37
#